data_AF-A0A1Y1V3R6-F1
#
_entry.id   AF-A0A1Y1V3R6-F1
#
_cell.length_a   1.000
_cell.length_b   1.000
_cell.length_c   1.000
_cell.angle_alpha   90.00
_cell.angle_beta   90.00
_cell.angle_gamma   90.00
#
_symmetry.space_group_name_H-M   'P 1'
#
loop_
_entity.id
_entity.type
_entity.pdbx_description
1 polymer ?
#
loop_
_entity_poly.entity_id
_entity_poly.type
_entity_poly.pdbx_seq_one_letter_code
_entity_poly.pdbx_strand_id
1 'polypeptide(L)'
;MADVCDENGEIIEGEEENQNEEVHIKKIGKKKAEHLRRKEQRQQYMQWVEAQRQNKKERERLKEEDARKRKAKELKRIEREEERMMKIKEQQRKKEEELRKQQEKQRQEDENRRQRMISQTSEIISYLESNRTVSIEAVASHFDLRVNETRSFIEDLINNEDIIGTFDTQGRFIAITNSQLTQLQHIIESSPYNGQINNEDYIHICQQILQSSESDDILLDSDTIKNDNVNLSDGTVTQRKKWKGKSPLE
;
A
#
# COMPACT_ATOMS: atom_id res chain seq x y z
N MET A 1 22.42 53.44 -40.23
CA MET A 1 21.66 52.23 -40.60
C MET A 1 20.68 51.96 -39.46
N ALA A 2 19.41 52.32 -39.51
CA ALA A 2 18.52 52.46 -40.67
C ALA A 2 17.79 53.82 -40.68
N ASP A 3 17.45 54.24 -41.90
CA ASP A 3 16.83 55.51 -42.27
C ASP A 3 15.37 55.62 -41.81
N VAL A 4 14.98 56.83 -41.42
CA VAL A 4 13.58 57.27 -41.34
C VAL A 4 13.37 58.19 -42.54
N CYS A 5 12.53 57.78 -43.49
CA CYS A 5 12.03 58.64 -44.57
C CYS A 5 10.60 59.06 -44.24
N ASP A 6 10.34 60.36 -44.29
CA ASP A 6 9.04 61.00 -44.09
C ASP A 6 8.20 61.01 -45.38
N GLU A 7 6.88 61.15 -45.24
CA GLU A 7 5.93 61.40 -46.33
C GLU A 7 5.00 62.58 -46.00
N ASN A 8 5.55 63.78 -45.79
CA ASN A 8 4.87 65.07 -45.99
C ASN A 8 5.93 66.17 -46.08
N GLY A 9 6.40 66.41 -47.30
CA GLY A 9 7.39 67.44 -47.59
C GLY A 9 6.84 68.84 -47.35
N GLU A 10 7.51 69.58 -46.48
CA GLU A 10 7.72 71.02 -46.66
C GLU A 10 9.06 71.40 -46.03
N ILE A 11 9.90 71.98 -46.88
CA ILE A 11 11.16 72.63 -46.53
C ILE A 11 10.80 73.99 -45.93
N ILE A 12 11.31 74.29 -44.74
CA ILE A 12 11.64 75.67 -44.39
C ILE A 12 13.10 75.67 -43.95
N GLU A 13 13.98 75.94 -44.92
CA GLU A 13 15.27 76.57 -44.68
C GLU A 13 15.02 77.90 -43.98
N GLY A 14 15.75 78.14 -42.90
CA GLY A 14 15.63 79.34 -42.08
C GLY A 14 16.91 79.54 -41.30
N GLU A 15 17.97 79.80 -42.07
CA GLU A 15 19.02 80.76 -41.80
C GLU A 15 19.76 80.65 -40.46
N GLU A 16 21.04 80.33 -40.61
CA GLU A 16 22.13 80.93 -39.88
C GLU A 16 21.75 82.29 -39.29
N GLU A 17 21.99 82.47 -37.99
CA GLU A 17 22.89 83.54 -37.59
C GLU A 17 23.27 83.33 -36.14
N ASN A 18 24.50 82.85 -35.99
CA ASN A 18 25.31 82.95 -34.79
C ASN A 18 25.59 84.45 -34.55
N GLN A 19 24.57 85.21 -34.14
CA GLN A 19 24.78 86.56 -33.62
C GLN A 19 25.21 86.42 -32.17
N ASN A 20 26.51 86.54 -31.93
CA ASN A 20 27.04 87.14 -30.72
C ASN A 20 26.43 88.54 -30.59
N GLU A 21 25.18 88.62 -30.15
CA GLU A 21 24.62 89.85 -29.60
C GLU A 21 25.30 90.06 -28.25
N GLU A 22 26.41 90.79 -28.30
CA GLU A 22 26.98 91.48 -27.17
C GLU A 22 25.83 92.28 -26.52
N VAL A 23 25.22 91.70 -25.48
CA VAL A 23 24.06 92.28 -24.80
C VAL A 23 24.49 93.63 -24.27
N HIS A 24 24.15 94.68 -25.01
CA HIS A 24 24.40 96.05 -24.65
C HIS A 24 23.59 96.31 -23.37
N ILE A 25 24.25 96.23 -22.21
CA ILE A 25 23.63 96.44 -20.90
C ILE A 25 23.31 97.93 -20.80
N LYS A 26 22.22 98.36 -21.45
CA LYS A 26 21.56 99.63 -21.17
C LYS A 26 21.29 99.62 -19.67
N LYS A 27 21.89 100.53 -18.91
CA LYS A 27 21.72 100.66 -17.45
C LYS A 27 20.23 100.82 -17.14
N ILE A 28 19.56 99.71 -16.85
CA ILE A 28 18.17 99.69 -16.42
C ILE A 28 18.14 100.38 -15.05
N GLY A 29 17.29 101.40 -14.90
CA GLY A 29 17.12 102.07 -13.61
C GLY A 29 16.70 101.07 -12.52
N LYS A 30 17.19 101.26 -11.28
CA LYS A 30 17.01 100.33 -10.14
C LYS A 30 15.58 99.77 -10.01
N LYS A 31 14.54 100.61 -10.20
CA LYS A 31 13.12 100.21 -10.13
C LYS A 31 12.68 99.24 -11.25
N LYS A 32 13.18 99.42 -12.48
CA LYS A 32 12.81 98.56 -13.63
C LYS A 32 13.56 97.22 -13.59
N ALA A 33 14.78 97.20 -13.04
CA ALA A 33 15.53 95.98 -12.80
C ALA A 33 14.88 95.12 -11.70
N GLU A 34 14.41 95.74 -10.62
CA GLU A 34 13.65 95.07 -9.56
C GLU A 34 12.32 94.49 -10.07
N HIS A 35 11.57 95.25 -10.89
CA HIS A 35 10.32 94.77 -11.48
C HIS A 35 10.53 93.58 -12.43
N LEU A 36 11.57 93.61 -13.27
CA LEU A 36 11.92 92.50 -14.16
C LEU A 36 12.30 91.25 -13.35
N ARG A 37 13.13 91.41 -12.32
CA ARG A 37 13.50 90.34 -11.39
C ARG A 37 12.29 89.75 -10.66
N ARG A 38 11.32 90.58 -10.24
CA ARG A 38 10.08 90.11 -9.61
C ARG A 38 9.16 89.36 -10.59
N LYS A 39 9.12 89.78 -11.86
CA LYS A 39 8.36 89.09 -12.92
C LYS A 39 8.99 87.74 -13.26
N GLU A 40 10.31 87.68 -13.34
CA GLU A 40 11.08 86.45 -13.56
C GLU A 40 10.91 85.46 -12.39
N GLN A 41 11.03 85.93 -11.14
CA GLN A 41 10.74 85.10 -9.96
C GLN A 41 9.31 84.56 -9.95
N ARG A 42 8.32 85.35 -10.38
CA ARG A 42 6.93 84.90 -10.51
C ARG A 42 6.77 83.85 -11.60
N GLN A 43 7.44 84.00 -12.74
CA GLN A 43 7.43 83.02 -13.82
C GLN A 43 8.13 81.71 -13.41
N GLN A 44 9.29 81.79 -12.77
CA GLN A 44 10.00 80.63 -12.22
C GLN A 44 9.17 79.90 -11.15
N TYR A 45 8.48 80.64 -10.27
CA TYR A 45 7.57 80.06 -9.29
C TYR A 45 6.39 79.32 -9.95
N MET A 46 5.74 79.94 -10.95
CA MET A 46 4.65 79.29 -11.69
C MET A 46 5.12 78.03 -12.44
N GLN A 47 6.28 78.08 -13.09
CA GLN A 47 6.89 76.93 -13.75
C GLN A 47 7.23 75.81 -12.75
N TRP A 48 7.75 76.16 -11.57
CA TRP A 48 8.02 75.20 -10.51
C TRP A 48 6.73 74.55 -9.99
N VAL A 49 5.66 75.33 -9.76
CA VAL A 49 4.35 74.80 -9.33
C VAL A 49 3.73 73.89 -10.39
N GLU A 50 3.79 74.27 -11.67
CA GLU A 50 3.27 73.44 -12.76
C GLU A 50 4.08 72.15 -12.92
N ALA A 51 5.41 72.21 -12.84
CA ALA A 51 6.28 71.03 -12.85
C ALA A 51 5.98 70.09 -11.67
N GLN A 52 5.72 70.62 -10.47
CA GLN A 52 5.31 69.82 -9.31
C GLN A 52 3.94 69.14 -9.53
N ARG A 53 2.98 69.83 -10.14
CA ARG A 53 1.66 69.25 -10.48
C ARG A 53 1.80 68.12 -11.51
N GLN A 54 2.57 68.34 -12.56
CA GLN A 54 2.80 67.32 -13.60
C GLN A 54 3.54 66.11 -13.01
N ASN A 55 4.59 66.33 -12.22
CA ASN A 55 5.33 65.24 -11.56
C ASN A 55 4.44 64.45 -10.59
N LYS A 56 3.57 65.13 -9.82
CA LYS A 56 2.61 64.47 -8.95
C LYS A 56 1.62 63.61 -9.72
N LYS A 57 1.07 64.12 -10.82
CA LYS A 57 0.14 63.40 -11.70
C LYS A 57 0.79 62.19 -12.36
N GLU A 58 2.03 62.34 -12.83
CA GLU A 58 2.81 61.24 -13.42
C GLU A 58 3.13 60.15 -12.39
N ARG A 59 3.52 60.55 -11.17
CA ARG A 59 3.78 59.62 -10.07
C ARG A 59 2.51 58.87 -9.63
N GLU A 60 1.35 59.52 -9.63
CA GLU A 60 0.06 58.88 -9.34
C GLU A 60 -0.32 57.89 -10.45
N ARG A 61 -0.17 58.27 -11.73
CA ARG A 61 -0.42 57.37 -12.87
C ARG A 61 0.48 56.13 -12.82
N LEU A 62 1.77 56.30 -12.53
CA LEU A 62 2.72 55.19 -12.43
C LEU A 62 2.38 54.24 -11.27
N LYS A 63 1.93 54.78 -10.13
CA LYS A 63 1.48 53.96 -8.99
C LYS A 63 0.21 53.18 -9.32
N GLU A 64 -0.75 53.80 -10.01
CA GLU A 64 -1.99 53.14 -10.41
C GLU A 64 -1.73 52.03 -11.43
N GLU A 65 -0.86 52.27 -12.42
CA GLU A 65 -0.47 51.28 -13.40
C GLU A 65 0.26 50.09 -12.76
N ASP A 66 1.21 50.34 -11.83
CA ASP A 66 1.88 49.27 -11.08
C ASP A 66 0.89 48.50 -10.18
N ALA A 67 -0.04 49.20 -9.50
CA ALA A 67 -1.10 48.56 -8.72
C ALA A 67 -2.01 47.68 -9.60
N ARG A 68 -2.40 48.14 -10.79
CA ARG A 68 -3.18 47.37 -11.75
C ARG A 68 -2.41 46.15 -12.27
N LYS A 69 -1.12 46.32 -12.59
CA LYS A 69 -0.25 45.24 -13.05
C LYS A 69 -0.03 44.18 -11.96
N ARG A 70 0.13 44.58 -10.70
CA ARG A 70 0.24 43.67 -9.55
C ARG A 70 -1.06 42.89 -9.33
N LYS A 71 -2.22 43.56 -9.34
CA LYS A 71 -3.53 42.90 -9.23
C LYS A 71 -3.77 41.88 -10.35
N ALA A 72 -3.45 42.23 -11.60
CA ALA A 72 -3.58 41.32 -12.73
C ALA A 72 -2.66 40.09 -12.63
N LYS A 73 -1.42 40.28 -12.14
CA LYS A 73 -0.49 39.16 -11.88
C LYS A 73 -0.99 38.25 -10.77
N GLU A 74 -1.54 38.81 -9.69
CA GLU A 74 -2.06 38.05 -8.56
C GLU A 74 -3.28 37.22 -8.97
N LEU A 75 -4.25 37.81 -9.67
CA LEU A 75 -5.41 37.08 -10.19
C LEU A 75 -4.99 35.90 -11.08
N LYS A 76 -4.03 36.13 -11.99
CA LYS A 76 -3.50 35.06 -12.85
C LYS A 76 -2.72 33.99 -12.07
N ARG A 77 -2.15 34.32 -10.91
CA ARG A 77 -1.49 33.34 -10.03
C ARG A 77 -2.53 32.48 -9.32
N ILE A 78 -3.56 33.11 -8.74
CA ILE A 78 -4.66 32.45 -8.05
C ILE A 78 -5.38 31.49 -9.01
N GLU A 79 -5.75 31.95 -10.20
CA GLU A 79 -6.43 31.12 -11.21
C GLU A 79 -5.60 29.87 -11.58
N ARG A 80 -4.27 30.01 -11.73
CA ARG A 80 -3.38 28.89 -12.03
C ARG A 80 -3.26 27.93 -10.84
N GLU A 81 -3.25 28.43 -9.61
CA GLU A 81 -3.23 27.59 -8.41
C GLU A 81 -4.55 26.83 -8.24
N GLU A 82 -5.68 27.49 -8.44
CA GLU A 82 -7.00 26.86 -8.41
C GLU A 82 -7.12 25.76 -9.48
N GLU A 83 -6.70 26.03 -10.72
CA GLU A 83 -6.71 25.04 -11.79
C GLU A 83 -5.83 23.82 -11.46
N ARG A 84 -4.64 24.06 -10.87
CA ARG A 84 -3.75 22.97 -10.40
C ARG A 84 -4.38 22.17 -9.28
N MET A 85 -5.01 22.84 -8.31
CA MET A 85 -5.68 22.18 -7.19
C MET A 85 -6.88 21.35 -7.66
N MET A 86 -7.65 21.85 -8.63
CA MET A 86 -8.75 21.11 -9.25
C MET A 86 -8.25 19.88 -9.99
N LYS A 87 -7.16 20.01 -10.77
CA LYS A 87 -6.53 18.87 -11.46
C LYS A 87 -6.02 17.81 -10.49
N ILE A 88 -5.38 18.21 -9.38
CA ILE A 88 -4.90 17.28 -8.35
C ILE A 88 -6.08 16.56 -7.69
N LYS A 89 -7.13 17.28 -7.30
CA LYS A 89 -8.34 16.69 -6.71
C LYS A 89 -9.02 15.71 -7.67
N GLU A 90 -9.14 16.05 -8.95
CA GLU A 90 -9.71 15.15 -9.95
C GLU A 90 -8.87 13.88 -10.12
N GLN A 91 -7.54 14.01 -10.20
CA GLN A 91 -6.64 12.85 -10.27
C GLN A 91 -6.71 11.98 -9.02
N GLN A 92 -6.80 12.58 -7.84
CA GLN A 92 -6.98 11.84 -6.58
C GLN A 92 -8.31 11.08 -6.57
N ARG A 93 -9.40 11.73 -6.99
CA ARG A 93 -10.71 11.06 -7.10
C ARG A 93 -10.70 9.90 -8.09
N LYS A 94 -10.04 10.05 -9.24
CA LYS A 94 -9.89 8.95 -10.22
C LYS A 94 -9.11 7.77 -9.64
N LYS A 95 -7.98 8.05 -8.98
CA LYS A 95 -7.17 7.02 -8.30
C LYS A 95 -7.94 6.31 -7.19
N GLU A 96 -8.70 7.05 -6.40
CA GLU A 96 -9.53 6.49 -5.33
C GLU A 96 -10.65 5.60 -5.91
N GLU A 97 -11.30 6.03 -6.99
CA GLU A 97 -12.31 5.23 -7.67
C GLU A 97 -11.72 3.95 -8.28
N GLU A 98 -10.55 4.03 -8.91
CA GLU A 98 -9.83 2.87 -9.44
C GLU A 98 -9.44 1.90 -8.33
N LEU A 99 -8.90 2.41 -7.22
CA LEU A 99 -8.56 1.59 -6.06
C LEU A 99 -9.81 0.91 -5.49
N ARG A 100 -10.93 1.64 -5.36
CA ARG A 100 -12.19 1.08 -4.89
C ARG A 100 -12.70 -0.02 -5.82
N LYS A 101 -12.64 0.17 -7.14
CA LYS A 101 -13.02 -0.85 -8.13
C LYS A 101 -12.13 -2.09 -8.05
N GLN A 102 -10.83 -1.92 -7.86
CA GLN A 102 -9.90 -3.05 -7.69
C GLN A 102 -10.19 -3.82 -6.40
N GLN A 103 -10.41 -3.12 -5.28
CA GLN A 103 -10.79 -3.74 -4.02
C GLN A 103 -12.13 -4.48 -4.10
N GLU A 104 -13.11 -3.91 -4.79
CA GLU A 104 -14.41 -4.54 -4.99
C GLU A 104 -14.31 -5.79 -5.86
N LYS A 105 -13.53 -5.73 -6.95
CA LYS A 105 -13.24 -6.90 -7.78
C LYS A 105 -12.55 -8.01 -6.97
N GLN A 106 -11.56 -7.66 -6.16
CA GLN A 106 -10.87 -8.62 -5.29
C GLN A 106 -11.83 -9.26 -4.28
N ARG A 107 -12.73 -8.46 -3.68
CA ARG A 107 -13.75 -8.97 -2.75
C ARG A 107 -14.72 -9.93 -3.43
N GLN A 108 -15.17 -9.61 -4.64
CA GLN A 108 -16.04 -10.50 -5.43
C GLN A 108 -15.31 -11.81 -5.78
N GLU A 109 -14.03 -11.74 -6.13
CA GLU A 109 -13.23 -12.92 -6.42
C GLU A 109 -13.04 -13.80 -5.17
N ASP A 110 -12.76 -13.20 -4.01
CA ASP A 110 -12.63 -13.90 -2.74
C ASP A 110 -13.95 -14.58 -2.32
N GLU A 111 -15.10 -13.92 -2.52
CA GLU A 111 -16.42 -14.50 -2.25
C GLU A 111 -16.71 -15.70 -3.18
N ASN A 112 -16.46 -15.54 -4.48
CA ASN A 112 -16.60 -16.63 -5.45
C ASN A 112 -15.68 -17.82 -5.13
N ARG A 113 -14.48 -17.55 -4.59
CA ARG A 113 -13.54 -18.58 -4.15
C ARG A 113 -14.07 -19.33 -2.92
N ARG A 114 -14.62 -18.63 -1.94
CA ARG A 114 -15.27 -19.25 -0.76
C ARG A 114 -16.46 -20.11 -1.14
N GLN A 115 -17.31 -19.63 -2.04
CA GLN A 115 -18.45 -20.42 -2.53
C GLN A 115 -17.99 -21.69 -3.24
N ARG A 116 -16.93 -21.61 -4.08
CA ARG A 116 -16.31 -22.78 -4.69
C ARG A 116 -15.79 -23.77 -3.65
N MET A 117 -15.07 -23.28 -2.64
CA MET A 117 -14.57 -24.10 -1.53
C MET A 117 -15.70 -24.87 -0.84
N ILE A 118 -16.82 -24.20 -0.51
CA ILE A 118 -17.99 -24.84 0.12
C ILE A 118 -18.61 -25.89 -0.80
N SER A 119 -18.76 -25.59 -2.09
CA SER A 119 -19.35 -26.52 -3.06
C SER A 119 -18.48 -27.77 -3.30
N GLN A 120 -17.15 -27.62 -3.18
CA GLN A 120 -16.18 -28.68 -3.45
C GLN A 120 -15.70 -29.39 -2.18
N THR A 121 -16.23 -29.07 -1.00
CA THR A 121 -15.84 -29.68 0.28
C THR A 121 -15.80 -31.21 0.22
N SER A 122 -16.84 -31.84 -0.32
CA SER A 122 -16.92 -33.30 -0.43
C SER A 122 -15.87 -33.89 -1.38
N GLU A 123 -15.60 -33.20 -2.49
CA GLU A 123 -14.56 -33.59 -3.45
C GLU A 123 -13.16 -33.45 -2.83
N ILE A 124 -12.94 -32.39 -2.04
CA ILE A 124 -11.68 -32.17 -1.32
C ILE A 124 -11.45 -33.28 -0.30
N ILE A 125 -12.47 -33.61 0.52
CA ILE A 125 -12.37 -34.71 1.50
C ILE A 125 -12.06 -36.02 0.78
N SER A 126 -12.80 -36.35 -0.28
CA SER A 126 -12.58 -37.57 -1.06
C SER A 126 -11.17 -37.63 -1.66
N TYR A 127 -10.63 -36.49 -2.10
CA TYR A 127 -9.29 -36.39 -2.64
C TYR A 127 -8.21 -36.59 -1.57
N LEU A 128 -8.42 -36.07 -0.36
CA LEU A 128 -7.51 -36.25 0.78
C LEU A 128 -7.54 -37.69 1.31
N GLU A 129 -8.71 -38.33 1.36
CA GLU A 129 -8.84 -39.73 1.80
C GLU A 129 -8.24 -40.71 0.79
N SER A 130 -8.44 -40.45 -0.51
CA SER A 130 -7.90 -41.30 -1.58
C SER A 130 -6.38 -41.26 -1.67
N ASN A 131 -5.76 -40.15 -1.25
CA ASN A 131 -4.32 -39.95 -1.32
C ASN A 131 -3.73 -39.83 0.09
N ARG A 132 -3.03 -40.88 0.53
CA ARG A 132 -2.43 -40.93 1.89
C ARG A 132 -1.52 -39.75 2.25
N THR A 133 -0.78 -39.22 1.27
CA THR A 133 0.13 -38.08 1.49
C THR A 133 -0.03 -37.09 0.36
N VAL A 134 -0.43 -35.86 0.69
CA VAL A 134 -0.73 -34.82 -0.29
C VAL A 134 -0.02 -33.52 0.07
N SER A 135 0.57 -32.84 -0.91
CA SER A 135 1.05 -31.48 -0.72
C SER A 135 -0.12 -30.50 -0.71
N ILE A 136 -0.18 -29.60 0.27
CA ILE A 136 -1.24 -28.57 0.34
C ILE A 136 -1.22 -27.70 -0.92
N GLU A 137 -0.04 -27.44 -1.50
CA GLU A 137 0.10 -26.70 -2.75
C GLU A 137 -0.56 -27.42 -3.92
N ALA A 138 -0.47 -28.75 -3.97
CA ALA A 138 -1.11 -29.56 -5.00
C ALA A 138 -2.63 -29.53 -4.86
N VAL A 139 -3.16 -29.62 -3.63
CA VAL A 139 -4.59 -29.45 -3.36
C VAL A 139 -5.05 -28.06 -3.78
N ALA A 140 -4.33 -27.02 -3.35
CA ALA A 140 -4.66 -25.64 -3.66
C ALA A 140 -4.68 -25.40 -5.19
N SER A 141 -3.70 -25.94 -5.91
CA SER A 141 -3.66 -25.85 -7.38
C SER A 141 -4.75 -26.67 -8.07
N HIS A 142 -5.15 -27.81 -7.51
CA HIS A 142 -6.20 -28.66 -8.08
C HIS A 142 -7.59 -28.02 -7.97
N PHE A 143 -7.85 -27.32 -6.86
CA PHE A 143 -9.15 -26.69 -6.56
C PHE A 143 -9.18 -25.17 -6.77
N ASP A 144 -8.13 -24.57 -7.35
CA ASP A 144 -8.00 -23.11 -7.59
C ASP A 144 -8.17 -22.27 -6.29
N LEU A 145 -7.62 -22.78 -5.18
CA LEU A 145 -7.66 -22.16 -3.86
C LEU A 145 -6.30 -21.53 -3.50
N ARG A 146 -6.28 -20.63 -2.51
CA ARG A 146 -5.00 -20.13 -1.98
C ARG A 146 -4.44 -21.15 -1.00
N VAL A 147 -3.14 -21.41 -1.05
CA VAL A 147 -2.44 -22.37 -0.17
C VAL A 147 -2.76 -22.15 1.32
N ASN A 148 -2.75 -20.89 1.77
CA ASN A 148 -3.07 -20.56 3.16
C ASN A 148 -4.53 -20.83 3.52
N GLU A 149 -5.47 -20.55 2.60
CA GLU A 149 -6.89 -20.81 2.80
C GLU A 149 -7.16 -22.32 2.82
N THR A 150 -6.53 -23.08 1.92
CA THR A 150 -6.61 -24.55 1.90
C THR A 150 -6.06 -25.16 3.18
N ARG A 151 -4.95 -24.64 3.71
CA ARG A 151 -4.39 -25.10 4.99
C ARG A 151 -5.37 -24.88 6.13
N SER A 152 -5.88 -23.67 6.31
CA SER A 152 -6.85 -23.37 7.37
C SER A 152 -8.13 -24.18 7.21
N PHE A 153 -8.59 -24.40 5.98
CA PHE A 153 -9.75 -25.25 5.71
C PHE A 153 -9.52 -26.71 6.14
N ILE A 154 -8.36 -27.29 5.86
CA ILE A 154 -8.02 -28.64 6.31
C ILE A 154 -7.88 -28.68 7.85
N GLU A 155 -7.30 -27.65 8.47
CA GLU A 155 -7.26 -27.51 9.94
C GLU A 155 -8.68 -27.48 10.54
N ASP A 156 -9.61 -26.76 9.91
CA ASP A 156 -11.02 -26.73 10.32
C ASP A 156 -11.71 -28.10 10.16
N LEU A 157 -11.44 -28.83 9.07
CA LEU A 157 -11.96 -30.19 8.87
C LEU A 157 -11.45 -31.17 9.94
N ILE A 158 -10.18 -31.03 10.36
CA ILE A 158 -9.63 -31.82 11.48
C ILE A 158 -10.32 -31.46 12.80
N ASN A 159 -10.54 -30.17 13.06
CA ASN A 159 -11.20 -29.70 14.27
C ASN A 159 -12.67 -30.13 14.37
N ASN A 160 -13.34 -30.28 13.22
CA ASN A 160 -14.71 -30.77 13.13
C ASN A 160 -14.81 -32.30 13.16
N GLU A 161 -13.68 -33.01 13.21
CA GLU A 161 -13.59 -34.48 13.15
C GLU A 161 -14.12 -35.07 11.81
N ASP A 162 -14.20 -34.26 10.75
CA ASP A 162 -14.60 -34.72 9.42
C ASP A 162 -13.50 -35.55 8.73
N ILE A 163 -12.23 -35.22 9.04
CA ILE A 163 -11.04 -35.96 8.58
C ILE A 163 -10.07 -36.18 9.74
N ILE A 164 -9.30 -37.25 9.66
CA ILE A 164 -8.25 -37.56 10.63
C ILE A 164 -6.91 -37.49 9.91
N GLY A 165 -5.98 -36.71 10.44
CA GLY A 165 -4.66 -36.56 9.83
C GLY A 165 -3.78 -35.56 10.55
N THR A 166 -2.57 -35.38 10.02
CA THR A 166 -1.60 -34.44 10.58
C THR A 166 -0.82 -33.74 9.46
N PHE A 167 -0.31 -32.55 9.79
CA PHE A 167 0.56 -31.79 8.91
C PHE A 167 2.03 -32.12 9.20
N ASP A 168 2.76 -32.46 8.16
CA ASP A 168 4.21 -32.55 8.18
C ASP A 168 4.83 -31.15 8.30
N THR A 169 6.03 -31.11 8.89
CA THR A 169 6.93 -29.95 8.94
C THR A 169 7.18 -29.30 7.57
N GLN A 170 7.04 -30.09 6.49
CA GLN A 170 7.22 -29.66 5.10
C GLN A 170 5.93 -29.15 4.42
N GLY A 171 4.80 -29.09 5.12
CA GLY A 171 3.54 -28.64 4.54
C GLY A 171 2.81 -29.70 3.70
N ARG A 172 3.05 -30.97 3.99
CA ARG A 172 2.29 -32.10 3.45
C ARG A 172 1.23 -32.52 4.47
N PHE A 173 0.04 -32.87 3.99
CA PHE A 173 -0.99 -33.49 4.81
C PHE A 173 -0.91 -35.00 4.69
N ILE A 174 -0.95 -35.69 5.83
CA ILE A 174 -1.00 -37.15 5.92
C ILE A 174 -2.37 -37.52 6.45
N ALA A 175 -3.19 -38.14 5.59
CA ALA A 175 -4.51 -38.63 5.96
C ALA A 175 -4.38 -39.99 6.65
N ILE A 176 -5.18 -40.20 7.70
CA ILE A 176 -5.27 -41.45 8.46
C ILE A 176 -6.72 -41.93 8.38
N THR A 177 -6.95 -43.16 7.92
CA THR A 177 -8.29 -43.71 7.83
C THR A 177 -8.70 -44.42 9.12
N ASN A 178 -10.00 -44.48 9.40
CA ASN A 178 -10.53 -45.22 10.56
C ASN A 178 -10.17 -46.71 10.54
N SER A 179 -9.99 -47.29 9.35
CA SER A 179 -9.54 -48.68 9.20
C SER A 179 -8.13 -48.86 9.77
N GLN A 180 -7.21 -47.93 9.48
CA GLN A 180 -5.84 -47.97 9.99
C GLN A 180 -5.79 -47.83 11.52
N LEU A 181 -6.64 -46.96 12.09
CA LEU A 181 -6.76 -46.84 13.54
C LEU A 181 -7.27 -48.12 14.19
N THR A 182 -8.26 -48.76 13.57
CA THR A 182 -8.81 -50.04 14.06
C THR A 182 -7.78 -51.16 13.97
N GLN A 183 -7.03 -51.25 12.87
CA GLN A 183 -5.93 -52.20 12.71
C GLN A 183 -4.84 -52.00 13.76
N LEU A 184 -4.45 -50.73 13.99
CA LEU A 184 -3.48 -50.38 15.02
C LEU A 184 -4.00 -50.80 16.41
N GLN A 185 -5.26 -50.52 16.73
CA GLN A 185 -5.88 -50.93 17.99
C GLN A 185 -5.85 -52.45 18.16
N HIS A 186 -6.24 -53.20 17.13
CA HIS A 186 -6.24 -54.67 17.18
C HIS A 186 -4.82 -55.24 17.38
N ILE A 187 -3.81 -54.67 16.72
CA ILE A 187 -2.41 -55.08 16.90
C ILE A 187 -1.92 -54.77 18.32
N ILE A 188 -2.30 -53.63 18.89
CA ILE A 188 -1.92 -53.26 20.25
C ILE A 188 -2.59 -54.17 21.28
N GLU A 189 -3.87 -54.49 21.10
CA GLU A 189 -4.64 -55.35 21.99
C GLU A 189 -4.19 -56.82 21.92
N SER A 190 -3.82 -57.30 20.72
CA SER A 190 -3.30 -58.65 20.51
C SER A 190 -1.84 -58.83 20.90
N SER A 191 -1.12 -57.73 21.18
CA SER A 191 0.27 -57.77 21.62
C SER A 191 0.41 -58.54 22.94
N PRO A 192 1.41 -59.44 23.07
CA PRO A 192 1.59 -60.30 24.24
C PRO A 192 1.84 -59.54 25.56
N TYR A 193 2.10 -58.25 25.50
CA TYR A 193 2.47 -57.41 26.64
C TYR A 193 1.30 -56.57 27.21
N ASN A 194 0.03 -56.99 27.04
CA ASN A 194 -1.16 -56.31 27.57
C ASN A 194 -1.18 -54.80 27.24
N GLY A 195 -0.87 -54.44 25.99
CA GLY A 195 -0.82 -53.05 25.52
C GLY A 195 0.45 -52.27 25.83
N GLN A 196 1.50 -52.88 26.39
CA GLN A 196 2.82 -52.24 26.53
C GLN A 196 3.69 -52.57 25.32
N ILE A 197 4.08 -51.56 24.54
CA ILE A 197 4.90 -51.73 23.32
C ILE A 197 6.06 -50.76 23.39
N ASN A 198 7.25 -51.20 22.97
CA ASN A 198 8.41 -50.31 22.86
C ASN A 198 8.17 -49.27 21.76
N ASN A 199 8.74 -48.08 21.91
CA ASN A 199 8.60 -47.04 20.89
C ASN A 199 9.11 -47.49 19.51
N GLU A 200 10.19 -48.26 19.45
CA GLU A 200 10.76 -48.75 18.18
C GLU A 200 9.78 -49.72 17.48
N ASP A 201 9.24 -50.69 18.23
CA ASP A 201 8.26 -51.64 17.71
C ASP A 201 6.95 -50.94 17.31
N TYR A 202 6.51 -49.95 18.10
CA TYR A 202 5.32 -49.15 17.79
C TYR A 202 5.50 -48.35 16.50
N ILE A 203 6.66 -47.70 16.31
CA ILE A 203 6.98 -46.99 15.08
C ILE A 203 6.98 -47.95 13.89
N HIS A 204 7.57 -49.13 14.02
CA HIS A 204 7.60 -50.14 12.96
C HIS A 204 6.18 -50.58 12.58
N ILE A 205 5.33 -50.90 13.56
CA ILE A 205 3.91 -51.26 13.34
C ILE A 205 3.17 -50.14 12.62
N CYS A 206 3.30 -48.89 13.09
CA CYS A 206 2.67 -47.73 12.45
C CYS A 206 3.14 -47.53 11.01
N GLN A 207 4.44 -47.66 10.74
CA GLN A 207 4.99 -47.56 9.38
C GLN A 207 4.45 -48.67 8.47
N GLN A 208 4.33 -49.89 8.99
CA GLN A 208 3.77 -51.02 8.26
C GLN A 208 2.30 -50.77 7.89
N ILE A 209 1.47 -50.31 8.82
CA ILE A 209 0.06 -49.96 8.58
C ILE A 209 -0.10 -48.82 7.56
N LEU A 210 0.81 -47.84 7.59
CA LEU A 210 0.81 -46.74 6.62
C LEU A 210 1.23 -47.19 5.21
N GLN A 211 2.04 -48.26 5.11
CA GLN A 211 2.52 -48.81 3.85
C GLN A 211 1.57 -49.87 3.27
N SER A 212 0.96 -50.73 4.09
CA SER A 212 0.00 -51.75 3.65
C SER A 212 -1.23 -51.11 3.04
N SER A 213 -1.61 -51.50 1.82
CA SER A 213 -2.93 -51.18 1.26
C SER A 213 -4.04 -51.81 2.11
N GLU A 214 -5.26 -51.27 2.06
CA GLU A 214 -6.43 -51.66 2.88
C GLU A 214 -6.85 -53.15 2.81
N SER A 215 -6.11 -53.98 2.08
CA SER A 215 -6.43 -55.38 1.76
C SER A 215 -5.54 -56.42 2.43
N ASP A 216 -4.47 -56.02 3.11
CA ASP A 216 -3.52 -56.97 3.68
C ASP A 216 -3.76 -57.10 5.19
N ASP A 217 -4.29 -58.25 5.63
CA ASP A 217 -4.25 -58.64 7.03
C ASP A 217 -2.78 -58.71 7.47
N ILE A 218 -2.34 -57.70 8.21
CA ILE A 218 -0.98 -57.64 8.75
C ILE A 218 -0.88 -58.70 9.85
N LEU A 219 -0.44 -59.90 9.45
CA LEU A 219 0.02 -60.91 10.39
C LEU A 219 1.27 -60.36 11.07
N LEU A 220 1.23 -60.27 12.40
CA LEU A 220 2.43 -60.03 13.22
C LEU A 220 3.42 -61.16 12.88
N ASP A 221 4.48 -60.82 12.16
CA ASP A 221 5.57 -61.75 11.91
C ASP A 221 6.12 -62.24 13.26
N SER A 222 6.23 -63.56 13.40
CA SER A 222 6.73 -64.24 14.60
C SER A 222 8.16 -63.88 15.01
N ASP A 223 8.81 -63.01 14.25
CA ASP A 223 10.19 -62.57 14.46
C ASP A 223 10.28 -61.33 15.37
N THR A 224 9.24 -60.51 15.49
CA THR A 224 9.19 -59.42 16.49
C THR A 224 9.05 -59.96 17.92
N ILE A 225 8.49 -61.16 18.08
CA ILE A 225 8.29 -61.85 19.36
C ILE A 225 9.61 -62.39 19.92
N LYS A 226 10.68 -62.50 19.11
CA LYS A 226 11.96 -63.13 19.52
C LYS A 226 13.03 -62.16 20.01
N ASN A 227 12.79 -60.86 20.02
CA ASN A 227 13.75 -59.89 20.57
C ASN A 227 13.64 -59.83 22.10
N ASP A 228 14.05 -60.93 22.75
CA ASP A 228 14.41 -60.98 24.17
C ASP A 228 15.70 -60.17 24.38
N ASN A 229 15.59 -58.84 24.45
CA ASN A 229 16.65 -57.99 24.99
C ASN A 229 16.04 -56.76 25.69
N VAL A 230 15.17 -57.00 26.66
CA VAL A 230 14.82 -56.00 27.65
C VAL A 230 15.76 -56.16 28.85
N ASN A 231 16.90 -55.48 28.82
CA ASN A 231 17.61 -55.13 30.04
C ASN A 231 16.80 -54.06 30.78
N LEU A 232 15.95 -54.49 31.72
CA LEU A 232 15.41 -53.59 32.74
C LEU A 232 16.59 -53.12 33.61
N SER A 233 17.11 -51.92 33.34
CA SER A 233 17.91 -51.20 34.32
C SER A 233 16.98 -50.63 35.39
N ASP A 234 17.15 -51.13 36.61
CA ASP A 234 16.59 -50.62 37.85
C ASP A 234 16.58 -49.08 37.93
N GLY A 235 15.46 -48.52 38.37
CA GLY A 235 15.45 -47.15 38.90
C GLY A 235 14.16 -46.38 38.72
N THR A 236 13.11 -46.75 39.45
CA THR A 236 12.31 -45.84 40.30
C THR A 236 10.97 -46.48 40.65
N VAL A 237 10.93 -47.12 41.80
CA VAL A 237 9.70 -47.55 42.46
C VAL A 237 8.91 -46.31 42.87
N THR A 238 7.99 -45.87 42.00
CA THR A 238 6.95 -44.90 42.40
C THR A 238 5.79 -45.68 42.99
N GLN A 239 5.73 -45.72 44.33
CA GLN A 239 4.64 -46.31 45.10
C GLN A 239 3.29 -45.70 44.70
N ARG A 240 2.42 -46.44 43.99
CA ARG A 240 1.01 -46.08 43.82
C ARG A 240 0.29 -46.22 45.17
N LYS A 241 -0.12 -45.10 45.75
CA LYS A 241 -1.08 -45.07 46.88
C LYS A 241 -2.38 -45.75 46.45
N LYS A 242 -2.77 -46.82 47.15
CA LYS A 242 -4.08 -47.48 47.01
C LYS A 242 -5.20 -46.47 47.32
N TRP A 243 -5.94 -46.06 46.31
CA TRP A 243 -7.28 -45.48 46.47
C TRP A 243 -8.22 -46.58 46.99
N LYS A 244 -8.72 -46.44 48.23
CA LYS A 244 -9.82 -47.25 48.73
C LYS A 244 -11.14 -46.58 48.31
N GLY A 245 -11.70 -47.01 47.18
CA GLY A 245 -13.10 -46.75 46.86
C GLY A 245 -13.99 -47.52 47.84
N LYS A 246 -14.88 -46.80 48.53
CA LYS A 246 -16.01 -47.39 49.25
C LYS A 246 -16.99 -47.94 48.20
N SER A 247 -17.38 -49.19 48.34
CA SER A 247 -18.46 -49.82 47.57
C SER A 247 -19.81 -49.18 47.91
N PRO A 248 -20.75 -49.08 46.95
CA PRO A 248 -22.14 -48.73 47.22
C PRO A 248 -22.89 -49.96 47.73
N LEU A 249 -23.55 -49.83 48.87
CA LEU A 249 -24.65 -50.69 49.32
C LEU A 249 -25.67 -49.79 50.02
N GLU A 250 -26.92 -49.93 49.57
CA GLU A 250 -28.17 -49.26 49.95
C GLU A 250 -28.49 -47.89 49.30
#